data_AF-A0A1M3G0I3-F1
#
_entry.id   AF-A0A1M3G0I3-F1
#
_cell.length_a   1.000
_cell.length_b   1.000
_cell.length_c   1.000
_cell.angle_alpha   90.00
_cell.angle_beta   90.00
_cell.angle_gamma   90.00
#
_symmetry.space_group_name_H-M   'P 1'
#
loop_
_entity.id
_entity.type
_entity.pdbx_description
1 polymer ?
#
loop_
_entity_poly.entity_id
_entity_poly.type
_entity_poly.pdbx_seq_one_letter_code
_entity_poly.pdbx_strand_id
1 'polypeptide(L)'
;MNQLHLSDQTLQLLASQSVQLLPEEEAHLKSCAQCAAQVTAYTTLFGELKLLPEPHFSFDVEALVMEKIPVVKEHRTDKWWLWLPLLVIAPAGATMGYVFRSQLNELFSGLPGLEMALGITASVCLLMLGAYDLVRNYNQRLKNIENNFPSAT
;
A
#
# COMPACT_ATOMS: atom_id res chain seq x y z
N MET A 1 38.45 -28.00 -21.75
CA MET A 1 38.58 -28.06 -20.28
C MET A 1 37.53 -27.09 -19.73
N ASN A 2 36.44 -27.61 -19.17
CA ASN A 2 35.32 -26.80 -18.66
C ASN A 2 35.71 -26.20 -17.30
N GLN A 3 36.34 -25.04 -17.31
CA GLN A 3 36.48 -24.24 -16.10
C GLN A 3 35.16 -23.49 -15.87
N LEU A 4 34.64 -23.58 -14.65
CA LEU A 4 33.39 -22.96 -14.24
C LEU A 4 33.62 -21.43 -14.19
N HIS A 5 33.40 -20.74 -15.31
CA HIS A 5 33.49 -19.29 -15.39
C HIS A 5 32.18 -18.65 -14.92
N LEU A 6 32.24 -17.38 -14.47
CA LEU A 6 31.05 -16.59 -14.25
C LEU A 6 30.23 -16.49 -15.55
N SER A 7 28.91 -16.40 -15.41
CA SER A 7 28.04 -16.22 -16.55
C SER A 7 28.28 -14.85 -17.19
N ASP A 8 28.10 -14.78 -18.51
CA ASP A 8 28.29 -13.53 -19.24
C ASP A 8 27.35 -12.40 -18.74
N GLN A 9 26.15 -12.79 -18.27
CA GLN A 9 25.18 -11.88 -17.65
C GLN A 9 25.73 -11.23 -16.37
N THR A 10 26.39 -12.00 -15.49
CA THR A 10 26.93 -11.42 -14.24
C THR A 10 28.13 -10.52 -14.52
N LEU A 11 28.96 -10.84 -15.52
CA LEU A 11 30.07 -9.99 -15.95
C LEU A 11 29.59 -8.65 -16.56
N GLN A 12 28.50 -8.67 -17.34
CA GLN A 12 27.88 -7.46 -17.88
C GLN A 12 27.27 -6.60 -16.77
N LEU A 13 26.51 -7.21 -15.85
CA LEU A 13 25.89 -6.51 -14.71
C LEU A 13 26.92 -5.87 -13.77
N LEU A 14 28.07 -6.51 -13.62
CA LEU A 14 29.20 -5.96 -12.89
C LEU A 14 29.77 -4.73 -13.59
N ALA A 15 29.96 -4.80 -14.90
CA ALA A 15 30.51 -3.69 -15.68
C ALA A 15 29.56 -2.48 -15.77
N SER A 16 28.24 -2.69 -15.70
CA SER A 16 27.23 -1.63 -15.64
C SER A 16 27.02 -1.01 -14.26
N GLN A 17 27.78 -1.43 -13.22
CA GLN A 17 27.66 -0.99 -11.82
C GLN A 17 26.26 -1.20 -11.20
N SER A 18 25.46 -2.10 -11.77
CA SER A 18 24.06 -2.30 -11.35
C SER A 18 23.88 -3.28 -10.19
N VAL A 19 24.93 -4.02 -9.80
CA VAL A 19 24.83 -5.11 -8.83
C VAL A 19 26.12 -5.23 -7.98
N GLN A 20 25.97 -5.59 -6.71
CA GLN A 20 27.08 -6.01 -5.83
C GLN A 20 27.27 -7.54 -5.95
N LEU A 21 28.50 -7.98 -6.21
CA LEU A 21 28.85 -9.40 -6.31
C LEU A 21 28.82 -10.09 -4.95
N LEU A 22 28.63 -11.42 -4.97
CA LEU A 22 28.86 -12.23 -3.79
C LEU A 22 30.38 -12.38 -3.51
N PRO A 23 30.81 -12.61 -2.26
CA PRO A 23 32.23 -12.72 -1.89
C PRO A 23 32.98 -13.82 -2.67
N GLU A 24 32.29 -14.90 -3.02
CA GLU A 24 32.86 -16.03 -3.79
C GLU A 24 33.12 -15.65 -5.26
N GLU A 25 32.25 -14.83 -5.83
CA GLU A 25 32.36 -14.33 -7.20
C GLU A 25 33.48 -13.30 -7.33
N GLU A 26 33.65 -12.44 -6.33
CA GLU A 26 34.79 -11.51 -6.26
C GLU A 26 36.13 -12.25 -6.17
N ALA A 27 36.19 -13.33 -5.38
CA ALA A 27 37.39 -14.16 -5.26
C ALA A 27 37.71 -14.87 -6.58
N HIS A 28 36.69 -15.32 -7.32
CA HIS A 28 36.86 -15.88 -8.65
C HIS A 28 37.37 -14.84 -9.66
N LEU A 29 36.82 -13.62 -9.62
CA LEU A 29 37.23 -12.55 -10.53
C LEU A 29 38.71 -12.14 -10.34
N LYS A 30 39.20 -12.17 -9.11
CA LYS A 30 40.63 -11.92 -8.80
C LYS A 30 41.55 -13.06 -9.23
N SER A 31 41.04 -14.29 -9.33
CA SER A 31 41.84 -15.49 -9.66
C SER A 31 41.74 -15.90 -11.14
N CYS A 32 40.67 -15.52 -11.85
CA CYS A 32 40.47 -15.85 -13.25
C CYS A 32 40.79 -14.67 -14.18
N ALA A 33 41.95 -14.73 -14.83
CA ALA A 33 42.40 -13.71 -15.77
C ALA A 33 41.43 -13.50 -16.96
N GLN A 34 40.72 -14.55 -17.37
CA GLN A 34 39.76 -14.48 -18.47
C GLN A 34 38.49 -13.71 -18.10
N CYS A 35 37.92 -13.95 -16.91
CA CYS A 35 36.78 -13.20 -16.40
C CYS A 35 37.15 -11.73 -16.14
N ALA A 36 38.36 -11.47 -15.61
CA ALA A 36 38.86 -10.10 -15.43
C ALA A 36 38.98 -9.36 -16.78
N ALA A 37 39.55 -10.01 -17.80
CA ALA A 37 39.67 -9.43 -19.14
C ALA A 37 38.31 -9.12 -19.78
N GLN A 38 37.32 -10.00 -19.62
CA GLN A 38 35.97 -9.77 -20.12
C GLN A 38 35.28 -8.58 -19.43
N VAL A 39 35.42 -8.45 -18.12
CA VAL A 39 34.89 -7.30 -17.38
C VAL A 39 35.54 -6.01 -17.86
N THR A 40 36.87 -5.99 -18.06
CA THR A 40 37.53 -4.80 -18.61
C THR A 40 37.06 -4.45 -20.02
N ALA A 41 36.71 -5.43 -20.85
CA ALA A 41 36.16 -5.17 -22.18
C ALA A 41 34.74 -4.61 -22.09
N TYR A 42 33.91 -5.09 -21.16
CA TYR A 42 32.58 -4.52 -20.95
C TYR A 42 32.63 -3.12 -20.32
N THR A 43 33.55 -2.86 -19.39
CA THR A 43 33.66 -1.51 -18.78
C THR A 43 34.14 -0.47 -19.79
N THR A 44 35.03 -0.83 -20.72
CA THR A 44 35.42 0.09 -21.81
C THR A 44 34.25 0.35 -22.75
N LEU A 45 33.49 -0.68 -23.15
CA LEU A 45 32.29 -0.51 -23.96
C LEU A 45 31.27 0.41 -23.28
N PHE A 46 30.91 0.16 -22.01
CA PHE A 46 29.99 1.03 -21.28
C PHE A 46 30.54 2.45 -21.06
N GLY A 47 31.86 2.60 -20.94
CA GLY A 47 32.52 3.90 -20.89
C GLY A 47 32.31 4.70 -22.17
N GLU A 48 32.53 4.09 -23.33
CA GLU A 48 32.27 4.70 -24.65
C GLU A 48 30.78 5.00 -24.84
N LEU A 49 29.88 4.11 -24.41
CA LEU A 49 28.43 4.37 -24.45
C LEU A 49 28.01 5.58 -23.60
N LYS A 50 28.68 5.86 -22.48
CA LYS A 50 28.41 7.05 -21.66
C LYS A 50 28.89 8.35 -22.32
N LEU A 51 29.83 8.28 -23.26
CA LEU A 51 30.31 9.43 -24.01
C LEU A 51 29.39 9.81 -25.18
N LEU A 52 28.46 8.92 -25.55
CA LEU A 52 27.45 9.27 -26.55
C LEU A 52 26.55 10.38 -26.00
N PRO A 53 26.15 11.34 -26.86
CA PRO A 53 25.22 12.37 -26.46
C PRO A 53 23.93 11.72 -25.95
N GLU A 54 23.41 12.22 -24.84
CA GLU A 54 22.15 11.73 -24.30
C GLU A 54 21.07 11.82 -25.39
N PRO A 55 20.27 10.75 -25.57
CA PRO A 55 19.18 10.77 -26.51
C PRO A 55 18.16 11.81 -26.05
N HIS A 56 18.12 12.95 -26.75
CA HIS A 56 17.07 13.94 -26.58
C HIS A 56 15.85 13.44 -27.35
N PHE A 57 14.74 13.27 -26.65
CA PHE A 57 13.47 13.04 -27.32
C PHE A 57 13.00 14.38 -27.92
N SER A 58 12.51 14.35 -29.17
CA SER A 58 11.95 15.52 -29.83
C SER A 58 10.57 15.92 -29.30
N PHE A 59 10.07 15.19 -28.31
CA PHE A 59 8.77 15.36 -27.68
C PHE A 59 8.92 15.34 -26.15
N ASP A 60 7.97 15.98 -25.48
CA ASP A 60 7.91 16.04 -24.03
C ASP A 60 7.49 14.68 -23.46
N VAL A 61 8.50 13.88 -23.08
CA VAL A 61 8.30 12.56 -22.47
C VAL A 61 7.57 12.67 -21.14
N GLU A 62 7.79 13.75 -20.39
CA GLU A 62 7.15 13.97 -19.11
C GLU A 62 5.64 14.14 -19.30
N ALA A 63 5.22 14.96 -20.27
CA ALA A 63 3.81 15.13 -20.60
C ALA A 63 3.14 13.81 -21.05
N LEU A 64 3.80 13.02 -21.91
CA LEU A 64 3.26 11.75 -22.38
C LEU A 64 3.16 10.68 -21.28
N VAL A 65 4.14 10.65 -20.37
CA VAL A 65 4.14 9.72 -19.24
C VAL A 65 3.09 10.12 -18.22
N MET A 66 2.97 11.42 -17.91
CA MET A 66 1.98 11.94 -16.96
C MET A 66 0.53 11.72 -17.45
N GLU A 67 0.29 11.71 -18.76
CA GLU A 67 -1.02 11.34 -19.31
C GLU A 67 -1.34 9.84 -19.11
N LYS A 68 -0.31 8.98 -19.14
CA LYS A 68 -0.44 7.52 -19.04
C LYS A 68 -0.47 7.01 -17.61
N ILE A 69 0.01 7.79 -16.64
CA ILE A 69 -0.08 7.41 -15.22
C ILE A 69 -1.56 7.48 -14.83
N PRO A 70 -2.17 6.36 -14.41
CA PRO A 70 -3.52 6.39 -13.88
C PRO A 70 -3.47 7.23 -12.60
N VAL A 71 -3.86 8.49 -12.71
CA VAL A 71 -4.14 9.31 -11.55
C VAL A 71 -5.18 8.53 -10.78
N VAL A 72 -4.80 8.01 -9.62
CA VAL A 72 -5.73 7.44 -8.65
C VAL A 72 -6.60 8.61 -8.25
N LYS A 73 -7.64 8.87 -9.04
CA LYS A 73 -8.73 9.73 -8.67
C LYS A 73 -9.32 9.00 -7.49
N GLU A 74 -8.95 9.45 -6.30
CA GLU A 74 -9.71 9.18 -5.09
C GLU A 74 -11.15 9.44 -5.52
N HIS A 75 -11.91 8.37 -5.68
CA HIS A 75 -13.32 8.50 -5.96
C HIS A 75 -13.85 9.02 -4.64
N ARG A 76 -13.86 10.35 -4.52
CA ARG A 76 -14.56 11.11 -3.50
C ARG A 76 -16.02 10.79 -3.75
N THR A 77 -16.39 9.59 -3.32
CA THR A 77 -17.76 9.12 -3.24
C THR A 77 -18.36 10.13 -2.32
N ASP A 78 -19.11 11.05 -2.92
CA ASP A 78 -19.77 12.12 -2.20
C ASP A 78 -20.61 11.44 -1.13
N LYS A 79 -20.12 11.51 0.12
CA LYS A 79 -20.69 10.79 1.26
C LYS A 79 -22.11 11.27 1.56
N TRP A 80 -22.63 12.24 0.81
CA TRP A 80 -24.02 12.66 0.87
C TRP A 80 -25.01 11.50 0.82
N TRP A 81 -24.72 10.43 0.06
CA TRP A 81 -25.62 9.26 0.03
C TRP A 81 -25.68 8.47 1.34
N LEU A 82 -24.63 8.53 2.18
CA LEU A 82 -24.64 7.98 3.54
C LEU A 82 -25.49 8.82 4.52
N TRP A 83 -25.72 10.10 4.23
CA TRP A 83 -26.59 10.97 5.05
C TRP A 83 -28.08 10.79 4.76
N LEU A 84 -28.43 10.26 3.58
CA LEU A 84 -29.80 10.00 3.15
C LEU A 84 -30.57 9.03 4.08
N PRO A 85 -30.03 7.86 4.46
CA PRO A 85 -30.69 7.00 5.44
C PRO A 85 -30.77 7.63 6.83
N LEU A 86 -29.74 8.39 7.24
CA LEU A 86 -29.74 9.09 8.54
C LEU A 86 -30.88 10.12 8.62
N LEU A 87 -31.12 10.85 7.53
CA LEU A 87 -32.14 11.88 7.42
C LEU A 87 -33.57 11.30 7.45
N VAL A 88 -33.77 10.04 7.08
CA VAL A 88 -35.08 9.37 7.16
C VAL A 88 -35.26 8.66 8.50
N ILE A 89 -34.22 7.95 8.97
CA ILE A 89 -34.29 7.13 10.19
C ILE A 89 -34.37 8.00 11.44
N ALA A 90 -33.60 9.09 11.51
CA ALA A 90 -33.59 9.96 12.69
C ALA A 90 -34.97 10.57 13.01
N PRO A 91 -35.68 11.24 12.07
CA PRO A 91 -37.00 11.78 12.36
C PRO A 91 -38.05 10.69 12.56
N ALA A 92 -37.99 9.57 11.82
CA ALA A 92 -38.91 8.45 12.04
C ALA A 92 -38.75 7.80 13.42
N GLY A 93 -37.49 7.64 13.88
CA GLY A 93 -37.19 7.17 15.22
C GLY A 93 -37.61 8.17 16.29
N ALA A 94 -37.40 9.47 16.07
CA ALA A 94 -37.80 10.52 17.00
C ALA A 94 -39.33 10.63 17.12
N THR A 95 -40.07 10.58 16.00
CA THR A 95 -41.54 10.61 16.01
C THR A 95 -42.11 9.36 16.66
N MET A 96 -41.56 8.17 16.35
CA MET A 96 -41.99 6.93 16.97
C MET A 96 -41.67 6.92 18.47
N GLY A 97 -40.48 7.34 18.89
CA GLY A 97 -40.12 7.47 20.30
C GLY A 97 -40.99 8.48 21.05
N TYR A 98 -41.40 9.56 20.40
CA TYR A 98 -42.29 10.57 20.99
C TYR A 98 -43.73 10.04 21.16
N VAL A 99 -44.30 9.41 20.13
CA VAL A 99 -45.68 8.87 20.17
C VAL A 99 -45.78 7.72 21.16
N PHE A 100 -44.78 6.84 21.19
CA PHE A 100 -44.76 5.68 22.09
C PHE A 100 -44.17 6.00 23.46
N ARG A 101 -43.91 7.27 23.79
CA ARG A 101 -43.26 7.66 25.05
C ARG A 101 -43.99 7.14 26.29
N SER A 102 -45.32 7.18 26.33
CA SER A 102 -46.05 6.72 27.53
C SER A 102 -45.96 5.20 27.68
N GLN A 103 -46.08 4.47 26.56
CA GLN A 103 -46.00 3.01 26.54
C GLN A 103 -44.58 2.53 26.85
N LEU A 104 -43.55 3.23 26.34
CA LEU A 104 -42.16 2.98 26.71
C LEU A 104 -41.93 3.24 28.20
N ASN A 105 -42.45 4.32 28.76
CA ASN A 105 -42.34 4.58 30.20
C ASN A 105 -43.05 3.51 31.05
N GLU A 106 -44.21 2.99 30.61
CA GLU A 106 -44.91 1.90 31.30
C GLU A 106 -44.14 0.58 31.18
N LEU A 107 -43.67 0.21 29.99
CA LEU A 107 -42.83 -0.97 29.77
C LEU A 107 -41.55 -0.92 30.61
N PHE A 108 -40.88 0.23 30.64
CA PHE A 108 -39.65 0.42 31.42
C PHE A 108 -39.89 0.59 32.92
N SER A 109 -41.10 0.97 33.35
CA SER A 109 -41.44 1.01 34.78
C SER A 109 -41.62 -0.37 35.40
N GLY A 110 -41.89 -1.40 34.59
CA GLY A 110 -42.01 -2.79 35.03
C GLY A 110 -40.70 -3.59 34.99
N LEU A 111 -39.65 -3.04 34.36
CA LEU A 111 -38.34 -3.69 34.26
C LEU A 111 -37.48 -3.35 35.49
N PRO A 112 -36.97 -4.36 36.23
CA PRO A 112 -36.05 -4.09 37.33
C PRO A 112 -34.81 -3.38 36.77
N GLY A 113 -34.35 -2.30 37.42
CA GLY A 113 -33.28 -1.44 36.91
C GLY A 113 -31.97 -2.18 36.56
N LEU A 114 -31.77 -3.39 37.07
CA LEU A 114 -30.65 -4.27 36.77
C LEU A 114 -30.67 -4.81 35.32
N GLU A 115 -31.84 -5.12 34.76
CA GLU A 115 -31.97 -5.57 33.36
C GLU A 115 -31.71 -4.43 32.39
N MET A 116 -32.20 -3.22 32.71
CA MET A 116 -31.92 -2.02 31.92
C MET A 116 -30.42 -1.67 31.96
N ALA A 117 -29.79 -1.74 33.14
CA ALA A 117 -28.35 -1.52 33.28
C ALA A 117 -27.53 -2.53 32.47
N LEU A 118 -27.90 -3.82 32.48
CA LEU A 118 -27.24 -4.85 31.67
C LEU A 118 -27.40 -4.59 30.17
N GLY A 119 -28.60 -4.21 29.71
CA GLY A 119 -28.85 -3.91 28.30
C GLY A 119 -28.04 -2.70 27.80
N ILE A 120 -27.96 -1.65 28.61
CA ILE A 120 -27.13 -0.46 28.30
C ILE A 120 -25.66 -0.86 28.24
N THR A 121 -25.19 -1.60 29.25
CA THR A 121 -23.77 -2.01 29.34
C THR A 121 -23.40 -2.92 28.16
N ALA A 122 -24.26 -3.87 27.80
CA ALA A 122 -24.06 -4.74 26.64
C ALA A 122 -24.00 -3.94 25.33
N SER A 123 -24.91 -2.97 25.14
CA SER A 123 -24.92 -2.11 23.95
C SER A 123 -23.64 -1.27 23.84
N VAL A 124 -23.19 -0.67 24.95
CA VAL A 124 -21.94 0.11 24.99
C VAL A 124 -20.74 -0.78 24.68
N CYS A 125 -20.68 -1.99 25.25
CA CYS A 125 -19.62 -2.95 24.96
C CYS A 125 -19.58 -3.34 23.48
N LEU A 126 -20.73 -3.62 22.86
CA LEU A 126 -20.81 -3.96 21.43
C LEU A 126 -20.33 -2.80 20.55
N LEU A 127 -20.73 -1.56 20.87
CA LEU A 127 -20.28 -0.38 20.13
C LEU A 127 -18.77 -0.17 20.26
N MET A 128 -18.22 -0.32 21.47
CA MET A 128 -16.78 -0.21 21.69
C MET A 128 -15.99 -1.29 20.93
N LEU A 129 -16.45 -2.54 20.98
CA LEU A 129 -15.80 -3.63 20.24
C LEU A 129 -15.90 -3.43 18.73
N GLY A 130 -17.06 -2.99 18.23
CA GLY A 130 -17.24 -2.70 16.81
C GLY A 130 -16.36 -1.54 16.33
N ALA A 131 -16.26 -0.47 17.12
CA ALA A 131 -15.37 0.65 16.80
C ALA A 131 -13.90 0.22 16.81
N TYR A 132 -13.49 -0.57 17.80
CA TYR A 132 -12.14 -1.11 17.89
C TYR A 132 -11.79 -1.97 16.67
N ASP A 133 -12.70 -2.86 16.25
CA ASP A 133 -12.47 -3.74 15.10
C ASP A 133 -12.42 -2.95 13.78
N LEU A 134 -13.24 -1.91 13.65
CA LEU A 134 -13.19 -1.01 12.49
C LEU A 134 -11.83 -0.30 12.39
N VAL A 135 -11.33 0.25 13.49
CA VAL A 135 -10.02 0.92 13.55
C VAL A 135 -8.89 -0.07 13.26
N ARG A 136 -8.96 -1.27 13.84
CA ARG A 136 -7.98 -2.33 13.58
C ARG A 136 -7.93 -2.70 12.09
N ASN A 137 -9.09 -2.92 11.47
CA ASN A 137 -9.19 -3.25 10.05
C ASN A 137 -8.68 -2.11 9.16
N TYR A 138 -8.95 -0.86 9.52
CA TYR A 138 -8.42 0.30 8.81
C TYR A 138 -6.88 0.34 8.86
N ASN A 139 -6.29 0.15 10.04
CA ASN A 139 -4.84 0.14 10.22
C ASN A 139 -4.17 -1.03 9.49
N GLN A 140 -4.81 -2.20 9.43
CA GLN A 140 -4.29 -3.33 8.65
C GLN A 140 -4.26 -3.02 7.15
N ARG A 141 -5.30 -2.37 6.62
CA ARG A 141 -5.33 -1.96 5.21
C ARG A 141 -4.23 -0.95 4.89
N LEU A 142 -3.97 0.01 5.78
CA LEU A 142 -2.86 0.95 5.64
C LEU A 142 -1.51 0.25 5.57
N LYS A 143 -1.23 -0.67 6.50
CA LYS A 143 0.01 -1.45 6.50
C LYS A 143 0.18 -2.30 5.24
N ASN A 144 -0.90 -2.89 4.74
CA ASN A 144 -0.85 -3.68 3.51
C ASN A 144 -0.56 -2.82 2.27
N ILE A 145 -1.04 -1.57 2.24
CA ILE A 145 -0.72 -0.62 1.16
C ILE A 145 0.74 -0.19 1.26
N GLU A 146 1.22 0.16 2.46
CA GLU A 146 2.62 0.53 2.71
C GLU A 146 3.60 -0.59 2.31
N ASN A 147 3.28 -1.85 2.65
CA ASN A 147 4.12 -3.00 2.27
C ASN A 147 4.09 -3.31 0.76
N ASN A 148 2.98 -3.02 0.07
CA ASN A 148 2.87 -3.26 -1.37
C ASN A 148 3.48 -2.13 -2.22
N PHE A 149 3.60 -0.94 -1.64
CA PHE A 149 4.26 0.21 -2.27
C PHE A 149 5.33 0.74 -1.33
N PRO A 150 6.45 0.01 -1.13
CA PRO A 150 7.57 0.54 -0.37
C PRO A 150 7.99 1.83 -1.07
N SER A 151 7.80 2.97 -0.40
CA SER A 151 8.27 4.25 -0.88
C SER A 151 9.77 4.10 -1.15
N ALA A 152 10.13 4.16 -2.44
CA ALA A 152 11.52 4.18 -2.89
C ALA A 152 12.18 5.43 -2.31
N THR A 153 12.79 5.28 -1.14
CA THR A 153 13.78 6.19 -0.57
C THR A 153 15.16 5.67 -0.92
#